data_AF-A0A7G8F554-F1
#
_entry.id   AF-A0A7G8F554-F1
#
_cell.length_a   1.000
_cell.length_b   1.000
_cell.length_c   1.000
_cell.angle_alpha   90.00
_cell.angle_beta   90.00
_cell.angle_gamma   90.00
#
_symmetry.space_group_name_H-M   'P 1'
#
loop_
_entity.id
_entity.type
_entity.pdbx_description
1 polymer ?
#
loop_
_entity_poly.entity_id
_entity_poly.type
_entity_poly.pdbx_seq_one_letter_code
_entity_poly.pdbx_strand_id
1 'polypeptide(L)'
;MSEFFEAIWHGEGIGDGGDLDEALQAFVVVKPENNDWIEACAVEGANPRIERFASFDSYLDNQDALEVITVTPQMIAVAIEQLPV
;
A
#
# COMPACT_ATOMS: atom_id res chain seq x y z
N MET A 1 1.13 20.15 -7.76
CA MET A 1 0.66 19.34 -6.62
C MET A 1 1.47 18.06 -6.64
N SER A 2 1.92 17.59 -5.48
CA SER A 2 2.59 16.30 -5.36
C SER A 2 1.59 15.17 -5.55
N GLU A 3 2.06 14.05 -6.08
CA GLU A 3 1.27 12.82 -6.20
C GLU A 3 0.85 12.31 -4.81
N PHE A 4 -0.16 11.44 -4.79
CA PHE A 4 -0.65 10.80 -3.57
C PHE A 4 -0.86 9.31 -3.82
N PHE A 5 -0.45 8.47 -2.86
CA PHE A 5 -0.50 7.02 -2.98
C PHE A 5 -1.23 6.44 -1.77
N GLU A 6 -2.32 5.72 -1.99
CA GLU A 6 -3.05 5.04 -0.93
C GLU A 6 -2.72 3.54 -0.94
N ALA A 7 -2.38 2.99 0.22
CA ALA A 7 -2.12 1.57 0.40
C ALA A 7 -3.41 0.83 0.80
N ILE A 8 -3.74 -0.21 0.03
CA ILE A 8 -4.96 -0.99 0.22
C ILE A 8 -4.62 -2.43 0.61
N TRP A 9 -5.30 -2.94 1.63
CA TRP A 9 -5.21 -4.32 2.12
C TRP A 9 -6.61 -4.87 2.42
N HIS A 10 -6.96 -6.05 1.91
CA HIS A 10 -8.32 -6.61 2.02
C HIS A 10 -9.45 -5.67 1.56
N GLY A 11 -9.14 -4.75 0.65
CA GLY A 11 -10.10 -3.76 0.15
C GLY A 11 -10.25 -2.51 1.03
N GLU A 12 -9.49 -2.39 2.12
CA GLU A 12 -9.50 -1.23 3.01
C GLU A 12 -8.20 -0.44 2.90
N GLY A 13 -8.29 0.89 2.96
CA GLY A 13 -7.13 1.78 3.05
C GLY A 13 -6.47 1.65 4.42
N ILE A 14 -5.17 1.34 4.43
CA ILE A 14 -4.38 1.11 5.65
C ILE A 14 -3.36 2.21 5.93
N GLY A 15 -3.16 3.11 4.99
CA GLY A 15 -2.25 4.24 5.08
C GLY A 15 -1.93 4.81 3.71
N ASP A 16 -1.06 5.81 3.68
CA ASP A 16 -0.72 6.56 2.48
C ASP A 16 0.77 6.93 2.43
N GLY A 17 1.18 7.49 1.29
CA GLY A 17 2.52 8.03 1.08
C GLY A 17 2.55 9.09 -0.02
N GLY A 18 3.58 9.94 0.03
CA GLY A 18 3.91 10.89 -1.03
C GLY A 18 4.60 10.25 -2.24
N ASP A 19 5.09 9.03 -2.09
CA ASP A 19 5.63 8.18 -3.15
C ASP A 19 5.30 6.70 -2.90
N LEU A 20 5.70 5.85 -3.85
CA LEU A 20 5.44 4.41 -3.79
C LEU A 20 6.14 3.73 -2.61
N ASP A 21 7.37 4.14 -2.27
CA ASP A 21 8.15 3.50 -1.21
C ASP A 21 7.54 3.80 0.16
N GLU A 22 7.14 5.05 0.40
CA GLU A 22 6.43 5.46 1.62
C GLU A 22 5.08 4.75 1.74
N ALA A 23 4.29 4.66 0.66
CA ALA A 23 3.02 3.96 0.67
C ALA A 23 3.17 2.44 0.94
N LEU A 24 4.23 1.80 0.41
CA LEU A 24 4.54 0.40 0.70
C LEU A 24 4.90 0.17 2.17
N GLN A 25 5.48 1.16 2.85
CA GLN A 25 5.78 1.04 4.28
C GLN A 25 4.52 1.00 5.14
N ALA A 26 3.39 1.54 4.67
CA ALA A 26 2.11 1.50 5.40
C ALA A 26 1.64 0.06 5.71
N PHE A 27 2.05 -0.94 4.91
CA PHE A 27 1.75 -2.36 5.19
C PHE A 27 2.29 -2.84 6.55
N VAL A 28 3.26 -2.14 7.17
CA VAL A 28 3.73 -2.46 8.52
C VAL A 28 2.61 -2.47 9.56
N VAL A 29 1.52 -1.72 9.35
CA VAL A 29 0.42 -1.61 10.33
C VAL A 29 -0.44 -2.88 10.41
N VAL A 30 -0.53 -3.64 9.31
CA VAL A 30 -1.31 -4.89 9.25
C VAL A 30 -0.47 -6.14 9.48
N LYS A 31 0.83 -5.96 9.78
CA LYS A 31 1.85 -6.99 9.99
C LYS A 31 1.27 -8.38 10.31
N PRO A 32 1.41 -9.36 9.42
CA PRO A 32 0.85 -10.69 9.63
C PRO A 32 1.49 -11.36 10.84
N GLU A 33 0.73 -12.22 11.53
CA GLU A 33 1.13 -12.82 12.81
C GLU A 33 2.50 -13.52 12.77
N ASN A 34 2.80 -14.21 11.66
CA ASN A 34 4.06 -14.93 11.45
C ASN A 34 5.11 -14.11 10.68
N ASN A 35 4.82 -12.85 10.35
CA ASN A 35 5.61 -12.00 9.46
C ASN A 35 5.87 -12.63 8.07
N ASP A 36 5.02 -13.59 7.65
CA ASP A 36 5.08 -14.24 6.33
C ASP A 36 4.14 -13.53 5.36
N TRP A 37 4.71 -12.62 4.56
CA TRP A 37 3.97 -11.88 3.55
C TRP A 37 3.52 -12.75 2.36
N ILE A 38 4.20 -13.87 2.10
CA ILE A 38 3.81 -14.78 1.01
C ILE A 38 2.49 -15.46 1.38
N GLU A 39 2.41 -16.01 2.60
CA GLU A 39 1.19 -16.60 3.14
C GLU A 39 0.07 -15.56 3.24
N ALA A 40 0.37 -14.38 3.80
CA ALA A 40 -0.63 -13.33 3.98
C ALA A 40 -1.25 -12.87 2.64
N CYS A 41 -0.45 -12.65 1.60
CA CYS A 41 -0.96 -12.21 0.31
C CYS A 41 -1.65 -13.33 -0.49
N ALA A 42 -1.43 -14.60 -0.14
CA ALA A 42 -2.10 -15.74 -0.76
C ALA A 42 -3.54 -15.94 -0.26
N VAL A 43 -3.93 -15.27 0.84
CA VAL A 43 -5.30 -15.29 1.35
C VAL A 43 -6.26 -14.68 0.32
N GLU A 44 -7.35 -15.38 0.04
CA GLU A 44 -8.38 -14.89 -0.87
C GLU A 44 -8.92 -13.53 -0.39
N GLY A 45 -8.88 -12.54 -1.28
CA GLY A 45 -9.32 -11.18 -0.99
C GLY A 45 -8.24 -10.26 -0.43
N ALA A 46 -7.04 -10.74 -0.07
CA ALA A 46 -5.95 -9.89 0.42
C ALA A 46 -5.60 -8.78 -0.59
N ASN A 47 -5.44 -9.16 -1.87
CA ASN A 47 -5.27 -8.29 -3.04
C ASN A 47 -4.54 -6.96 -2.74
N PRO A 48 -3.33 -7.02 -2.14
CA PRO A 48 -2.57 -5.83 -1.79
C PRO A 48 -2.30 -4.99 -3.04
N ARG A 49 -2.57 -3.70 -2.94
CA ARG A 49 -2.34 -2.76 -4.04
C ARG A 49 -2.08 -1.37 -3.52
N ILE A 50 -1.43 -0.56 -4.34
CA ILE A 50 -1.34 0.88 -4.16
C ILE A 50 -2.18 1.56 -5.24
N GLU A 51 -2.99 2.54 -4.85
CA GLU A 51 -3.72 3.40 -5.78
C GLU A 51 -3.04 4.76 -5.86
N ARG A 52 -2.65 5.19 -7.06
CA ARG A 52 -1.95 6.47 -7.29
C ARG A 52 -2.93 7.52 -7.79
N PHE A 53 -2.94 8.68 -7.16
CA PHE A 53 -3.76 9.83 -7.50
C PHE A 53 -2.90 11.02 -7.91
N ALA A 54 -3.49 11.94 -8.69
CA ALA A 54 -2.81 13.15 -9.13
C ALA A 54 -2.38 14.06 -7.95
N SER A 55 -3.16 14.03 -6.86
CA SER A 55 -2.93 14.78 -5.63
C SER A 55 -3.84 14.26 -4.51
N PHE A 56 -3.54 14.65 -3.26
CA PHE A 56 -4.43 14.40 -2.12
C PHE A 56 -5.82 15.02 -2.29
N ASP A 57 -5.91 16.22 -2.87
CA ASP A 57 -7.20 16.84 -3.19
C ASP A 57 -8.03 15.99 -4.16
N SER A 58 -7.38 15.37 -5.15
CA SER A 58 -8.05 14.48 -6.11
C SER A 58 -8.64 13.25 -5.43
N TYR A 59 -7.91 12.69 -4.46
CA TYR A 59 -8.40 11.61 -3.60
C TYR A 59 -9.61 12.03 -2.75
N LEU A 60 -9.55 13.19 -2.08
CA LEU A 60 -10.67 13.71 -1.28
C LEU A 60 -11.92 14.01 -2.11
N ASP A 61 -11.72 14.43 -3.36
CA ASP A 61 -12.80 14.67 -4.33
C ASP A 61 -13.39 13.36 -4.91
N ASN A 62 -12.92 12.19 -4.48
CA ASN A 62 -13.30 10.86 -5.00
C ASN A 62 -13.05 10.71 -6.51
N GLN A 63 -11.99 11.34 -7.02
CA GLN A 63 -11.57 11.08 -8.40
C GLN A 63 -11.00 9.67 -8.51
N ASP A 64 -11.07 9.09 -9.71
CA ASP A 64 -10.49 7.78 -9.95
C ASP A 64 -8.96 7.78 -9.78
N ALA A 65 -8.42 6.67 -9.31
CA ALA A 65 -6.97 6.45 -9.30
C ALA A 65 -6.44 6.52 -10.74
N LEU A 66 -5.34 7.24 -10.93
CA LEU A 66 -4.62 7.29 -12.20
C LEU A 66 -4.00 5.94 -12.54
N GLU A 67 -3.64 5.17 -11.52
CA GLU A 67 -2.98 3.88 -11.64
C GLU A 67 -3.26 3.01 -10.43
N VAL A 68 -3.40 1.70 -10.66
CA VAL A 68 -3.52 0.69 -9.62
C VAL A 68 -2.32 -0.25 -9.74
N ILE A 69 -1.43 -0.19 -8.76
CA ILE A 69 -0.18 -0.94 -8.72
C ILE A 69 -0.42 -2.20 -7.89
N THR A 70 -0.32 -3.37 -8.52
CA THR A 70 -0.37 -4.65 -7.79
C THR A 70 0.86 -4.77 -6.92
N VAL A 71 0.68 -5.00 -5.63
CA VAL A 71 1.77 -5.14 -4.67
C VAL A 71 2.10 -6.62 -4.49
N THR A 72 3.38 -6.97 -4.52
CA THR A 72 3.84 -8.33 -4.25
C THR A 72 4.31 -8.47 -2.80
N PRO A 73 4.31 -9.68 -2.23
CA PRO A 73 4.92 -9.93 -0.92
C PRO A 73 6.34 -9.37 -0.78
N GLN A 74 7.13 -9.49 -1.84
CA GLN A 74 8.52 -9.04 -1.86
C GLN A 74 8.64 -7.52 -1.79
N MET A 75 7.73 -6.78 -2.43
CA MET A 75 7.70 -5.31 -2.33
C MET A 75 7.44 -4.87 -0.88
N ILE A 76 6.48 -5.51 -0.21
CA ILE A 76 6.14 -5.21 1.18
C ILE A 76 7.33 -5.52 2.11
N ALA A 77 7.91 -6.72 1.99
CA ALA A 77 9.02 -7.13 2.83
C ALA A 77 10.21 -6.16 2.71
N VAL A 78 10.59 -5.79 1.48
CA VAL A 78 11.69 -4.85 1.22
C VAL A 78 11.39 -3.46 1.77
N ALA A 79 10.16 -2.96 1.62
CA ALA A 79 9.79 -1.62 2.11
C ALA A 79 9.82 -1.56 3.64
N ILE A 80 9.31 -2.58 4.33
CA ILE A 80 9.28 -2.64 5.79
C ILE A 80 10.70 -2.74 6.36
N GLU A 81 11.62 -3.46 5.71
CA GLU A 81 13.04 -3.55 6.13
C GLU A 81 13.77 -2.19 6.11
N GLN A 82 13.27 -1.20 5.37
CA GLN A 82 13.86 0.14 5.29
C GLN A 82 13.39 1.07 6.42
N LEU A 83 12.38 0.66 7.20
CA LEU A 83 11.90 1.45 8.33
C LEU A 83 12.95 1.51 9.45
N PRO A 84 13.11 2.68 10.11
CA PRO A 84 13.99 2.78 11.27
C PRO A 84 13.46 1.90 12.42
N VAL A 85 14.39 1.22 13.10
CA VAL A 85 14.14 0.38 14.30
C VAL A 85 13.99 1.21 15.57
#